data_AF-A0A974MV79-F1
#
_entry.id   AF-A0A974MV79-F1
#
_cell.length_a   1.000
_cell.length_b   1.000
_cell.length_c   1.000
_cell.angle_alpha   90.00
_cell.angle_beta   90.00
_cell.angle_gamma   90.00
#
_symmetry.space_group_name_H-M   'P 1'
#
loop_
_entity.id
_entity.type
_entity.pdbx_description
1 polymer ?
#
loop_
_entity_poly.entity_id
_entity_poly.type
_entity_poly.pdbx_seq_one_letter_code
_entity_poly.pdbx_strand_id
1 'polypeptide(L)'
;MKAKSFLGILSTSLILVGCSTKPPEPVKLDGGSAITINQSLLTLKEKGVGKDKFLTSNKWTYNMFFTKNEDGLIKNDEIVKAFYLAHNSEKIIIVGYENMALEYKNYFLNNQVTADIEIHPVDSIDLSKNKVNVLFFSKNHLQGVQK
;
A
#
# COMPACT_ATOMS: atom_id res chain seq x y z
N MET A 1 -33.24 61.58 -11.10
CA MET A 1 -32.35 61.66 -12.29
C MET A 1 -30.92 61.34 -11.87
N LYS A 2 -30.02 61.05 -12.84
CA LYS A 2 -28.60 60.62 -12.70
C LYS A 2 -28.37 59.11 -12.49
N ALA A 3 -28.00 58.47 -13.60
CA ALA A 3 -27.09 57.36 -13.82
C ALA A 3 -26.87 56.30 -12.72
N LYS A 4 -27.16 55.03 -13.07
CA LYS A 4 -26.45 53.86 -12.54
C LYS A 4 -25.01 53.88 -13.09
N SER A 5 -24.01 53.58 -12.27
CA SER A 5 -22.66 53.23 -12.74
C SER A 5 -22.50 51.72 -12.70
N PHE A 6 -22.01 51.12 -13.79
CA PHE A 6 -21.88 49.67 -13.95
C PHE A 6 -20.46 49.33 -14.42
N LEU A 7 -19.55 49.13 -13.48
CA LEU A 7 -18.13 48.82 -13.70
C LEU A 7 -17.56 48.21 -12.39
N GLY A 8 -16.84 47.09 -12.38
CA GLY A 8 -16.59 46.13 -13.45
C GLY A 8 -15.63 45.01 -13.00
N ILE A 9 -15.45 44.00 -13.85
CA ILE A 9 -14.37 42.99 -13.82
C ILE A 9 -14.36 42.02 -12.61
N LEU A 10 -15.09 40.91 -12.80
CA LEU A 10 -14.89 39.63 -12.12
C LEU A 10 -13.74 38.86 -12.81
N SER A 11 -12.55 38.74 -12.21
CA SER A 11 -11.53 37.77 -12.66
C SER A 11 -10.31 37.60 -11.72
N THR A 12 -10.28 36.55 -10.90
CA THR A 12 -9.01 35.99 -10.36
C THR A 12 -9.08 34.47 -10.11
N SER A 13 -9.55 33.71 -11.10
CA SER A 13 -9.53 32.25 -11.07
C SER A 13 -8.10 31.73 -11.23
N LEU A 14 -7.36 31.52 -10.13
CA LEU A 14 -6.01 30.97 -10.20
C LEU A 14 -6.03 29.51 -10.69
N ILE A 15 -5.60 29.35 -11.94
CA ILE A 15 -4.89 28.21 -12.55
C ILE A 15 -4.81 26.95 -11.66
N LEU A 16 -5.80 26.06 -11.81
CA LEU A 16 -5.73 24.66 -11.36
C LEU A 16 -5.71 23.69 -12.56
N VAL A 17 -4.90 24.00 -13.57
CA VAL A 17 -4.66 23.12 -14.74
C VAL A 17 -3.50 22.17 -14.42
N GLY A 18 -3.60 21.49 -13.27
CA GLY A 18 -2.50 20.76 -12.61
C GLY A 18 -2.67 19.24 -12.54
N CYS A 19 -3.49 18.64 -13.41
CA CYS A 19 -3.70 17.18 -13.46
C CYS A 19 -4.06 16.68 -14.87
N SER A 20 -3.16 16.85 -15.86
CA SER A 20 -3.23 16.07 -17.09
C SER A 20 -2.85 14.62 -16.79
N THR A 21 -3.83 13.75 -16.61
CA THR A 21 -3.62 12.30 -16.35
C THR A 21 -3.18 11.52 -17.59
N LYS A 22 -3.05 12.17 -18.76
CA LYS A 22 -2.34 11.64 -19.92
C LYS A 22 -0.89 12.14 -19.94
N PRO A 23 0.10 11.25 -20.14
CA PRO A 23 1.44 11.64 -20.55
C PRO A 23 1.40 12.48 -21.84
N PRO A 24 2.35 13.40 -22.07
CA PRO A 24 2.46 14.12 -23.34
C PRO A 24 2.70 13.14 -24.48
N GLU A 25 2.08 13.42 -25.64
CA GLU A 25 2.23 12.58 -26.83
C GLU A 25 3.67 12.62 -27.36
N PRO A 26 4.19 11.50 -27.90
CA PRO A 26 5.60 11.40 -28.27
C PRO A 26 5.96 12.33 -29.43
N VAL A 27 6.93 13.22 -29.19
CA VAL A 27 7.49 14.09 -30.23
C VAL A 27 8.18 13.24 -31.29
N LYS A 28 7.75 13.39 -32.56
CA LYS A 28 8.43 12.77 -33.70
C LYS A 28 9.76 13.49 -33.95
N LEU A 29 10.86 12.80 -33.66
CA LEU A 29 12.19 13.21 -34.07
C LEU A 29 12.34 12.86 -35.56
N ASP A 30 12.51 13.91 -36.36
CA ASP A 30 12.42 13.92 -37.82
C ASP A 30 11.10 13.35 -38.43
N GLY A 31 11.06 13.24 -39.75
CA GLY A 31 9.86 12.84 -40.52
C GLY A 31 9.96 11.48 -41.23
N GLY A 32 11.06 10.75 -41.08
CA GLY A 32 11.32 9.45 -41.72
C GLY A 32 11.97 8.38 -40.83
N SER A 33 12.35 8.71 -39.59
CA SER A 33 12.99 7.79 -38.65
C SER A 33 12.04 6.73 -38.08
N ALA A 34 12.38 5.45 -38.29
CA ALA A 34 11.70 4.31 -37.67
C ALA A 34 12.03 4.11 -36.17
N ILE A 35 12.80 5.02 -35.56
CA ILE A 35 13.27 4.97 -34.17
C ILE A 35 12.36 5.78 -33.23
N THR A 36 11.07 5.42 -33.17
CA THR A 36 10.24 5.80 -32.02
C THR A 36 10.81 5.11 -30.79
N ILE A 37 11.37 5.88 -29.84
CA ILE A 37 11.89 5.32 -28.59
C ILE A 37 10.76 4.56 -27.89
N ASN A 38 11.00 3.30 -27.53
CA ASN A 38 10.03 2.50 -26.82
C ASN A 38 9.89 3.04 -25.39
N GLN A 39 8.94 3.94 -25.19
CA GLN A 39 8.67 4.59 -23.90
C GLN A 39 8.34 3.58 -22.78
N SER A 40 8.02 2.33 -23.10
CA SER A 40 7.86 1.26 -22.11
C SER A 40 9.20 0.75 -21.52
N LEU A 41 10.34 1.24 -22.01
CA LEU A 41 11.68 1.10 -21.43
C LEU A 41 12.06 2.30 -20.54
N LEU A 42 11.57 3.50 -20.87
CA LEU A 42 11.84 4.73 -20.10
C LEU A 42 10.82 4.99 -18.97
N THR A 43 9.68 4.32 -18.98
CA THR A 43 8.68 4.41 -17.91
C THR A 43 9.01 3.45 -16.78
N LEU A 44 9.07 3.98 -15.55
CA LEU A 44 9.14 3.18 -14.33
C LEU A 44 7.87 2.31 -14.23
N LYS A 45 8.03 0.99 -14.29
CA LYS A 45 6.95 0.02 -14.14
C LYS A 45 7.00 -0.57 -12.74
N GLU A 46 6.24 0.01 -11.82
CA GLU A 46 6.01 -0.58 -10.50
C GLU A 46 5.31 -1.94 -10.66
N LYS A 47 6.00 -3.02 -10.27
CA LYS A 47 5.46 -4.38 -10.29
C LYS A 47 4.86 -4.68 -8.92
N GLY A 48 3.55 -4.50 -8.77
CA GLY A 48 2.82 -4.97 -7.59
C GLY A 48 2.49 -6.47 -7.68
N VAL A 49 2.35 -7.11 -6.52
CA VAL A 49 1.80 -8.48 -6.43
C VAL A 49 0.32 -8.48 -6.77
N GLY A 50 -0.10 -9.35 -7.70
CA GLY A 50 -1.49 -9.49 -8.09
C GLY A 50 -2.35 -10.03 -6.93
N LYS A 51 -3.38 -9.28 -6.54
CA LYS A 51 -4.29 -9.67 -5.45
C LYS A 51 -5.30 -10.72 -5.92
N ASP A 52 -5.67 -11.63 -5.02
CA ASP A 52 -6.68 -12.66 -5.27
C ASP A 52 -8.10 -12.07 -5.29
N LYS A 53 -8.93 -12.57 -6.20
CA LYS A 53 -10.31 -12.11 -6.41
C LYS A 53 -11.24 -12.51 -5.27
N PHE A 54 -11.03 -13.66 -4.64
CA PHE A 54 -11.87 -14.09 -3.53
C PHE A 54 -11.54 -13.29 -2.26
N LEU A 55 -10.27 -13.20 -1.88
CA LEU A 55 -9.82 -12.47 -0.68
C LEU A 55 -10.06 -10.95 -0.78
N THR A 56 -10.03 -10.35 -1.97
CA THR A 56 -10.38 -8.92 -2.14
C THR A 56 -11.88 -8.64 -2.13
N SER A 57 -12.72 -9.64 -2.44
CA SER A 57 -14.19 -9.48 -2.50
C SER A 57 -14.91 -9.84 -1.20
N ASN A 58 -14.27 -10.60 -0.30
CA ASN A 58 -14.89 -11.13 0.91
C ASN A 58 -14.33 -10.50 2.19
N LYS A 59 -15.13 -10.51 3.27
CA LYS A 59 -14.65 -10.15 4.60
C LYS A 59 -14.03 -11.36 5.31
N TRP A 60 -12.82 -11.19 5.82
CA TRP A 60 -12.08 -12.20 6.56
C TRP A 60 -11.09 -11.54 7.54
N THR A 61 -10.72 -12.30 8.56
CA THR A 61 -9.56 -12.03 9.42
C THR A 61 -8.82 -13.35 9.63
N TYR A 62 -7.51 -13.29 9.83
CA TYR A 62 -6.67 -14.47 10.06
C TYR A 62 -5.54 -14.10 11.02
N ASN A 63 -5.15 -14.98 11.94
CA ASN A 63 -4.00 -14.76 12.82
C ASN A 63 -2.91 -15.83 12.62
N MET A 64 -1.65 -15.42 12.64
CA MET A 64 -0.48 -16.33 12.63
C MET A 64 0.46 -15.96 13.76
N PHE A 65 0.97 -16.97 14.45
CA PHE A 65 2.06 -16.80 15.41
C PHE A 65 3.38 -17.15 14.72
N PHE A 66 4.30 -16.19 14.65
CA PHE A 66 5.65 -16.43 14.14
C PHE A 66 6.66 -16.35 15.29
N THR A 67 7.71 -17.15 15.21
CA THR A 67 8.80 -17.16 16.18
C THR A 67 10.11 -17.11 15.42
N LYS A 68 10.89 -16.05 15.63
CA LYS A 68 12.19 -15.87 14.98
C LYS A 68 13.16 -16.94 15.47
N ASN A 69 13.81 -17.63 14.55
CA ASN A 69 14.84 -18.64 14.80
C ASN A 69 16.08 -18.35 13.94
N GLU A 70 16.99 -19.34 13.84
CA GLU A 70 18.23 -19.21 13.07
C GLU A 70 17.99 -19.21 11.54
N ASP A 71 16.90 -19.86 11.08
CA ASP A 71 16.50 -19.87 9.66
C ASP A 71 15.89 -18.53 9.21
N GLY A 72 15.32 -17.75 10.14
CA GLY A 72 14.79 -16.41 9.88
C GLY A 72 13.57 -16.02 10.71
N LEU A 73 12.73 -15.16 10.13
CA LEU A 73 11.51 -14.62 10.76
C LEU A 73 10.29 -15.52 10.57
N ILE A 74 10.13 -16.13 9.39
CA ILE A 74 9.00 -17.00 9.06
C ILE A 74 9.56 -18.28 8.45
N LYS A 75 9.11 -19.44 8.93
CA LYS A 75 9.55 -20.73 8.44
C LYS A 75 9.13 -20.96 6.98
N ASN A 76 9.89 -21.78 6.26
CA ASN A 76 9.69 -22.01 4.83
C ASN A 76 8.37 -22.73 4.47
N ASP A 77 7.75 -23.44 5.41
CA ASP A 77 6.41 -24.03 5.28
C ASP A 77 5.27 -23.01 5.50
N GLU A 78 5.52 -21.95 6.28
CA GLU A 78 4.53 -20.90 6.59
C GLU A 78 4.65 -19.67 5.68
N ILE A 79 5.83 -19.40 5.11
CA ILE A 79 6.17 -18.14 4.41
C ILE A 79 5.23 -17.82 3.24
N VAL A 80 4.87 -18.83 2.42
CA VAL A 80 3.97 -18.65 1.26
C VAL A 80 2.57 -18.23 1.72
N LYS A 81 2.07 -18.83 2.81
CA LYS A 81 0.76 -18.51 3.40
C LYS A 81 0.78 -17.13 4.05
N ALA A 82 1.85 -16.79 4.77
CA ALA A 82 2.03 -15.49 5.40
C ALA A 82 1.99 -14.35 4.36
N PHE A 83 2.75 -14.45 3.28
CA PHE A 83 2.75 -13.43 2.22
C PHE A 83 1.45 -13.42 1.41
N TYR A 84 0.83 -14.58 1.14
CA TYR A 84 -0.47 -14.64 0.49
C TYR A 84 -1.56 -13.89 1.27
N LEU A 85 -1.57 -14.00 2.61
CA LEU A 85 -2.44 -13.20 3.47
C LEU A 85 -2.02 -11.72 3.50
N ALA A 86 -0.72 -11.43 3.61
CA ALA A 86 -0.21 -10.07 3.73
C ALA A 86 -0.52 -9.21 2.51
N HIS A 87 -0.24 -9.68 1.29
CA HIS A 87 -0.52 -8.91 0.06
C HIS A 87 -2.03 -8.70 -0.19
N ASN A 88 -2.88 -9.59 0.31
CA ASN A 88 -4.35 -9.48 0.20
C ASN A 88 -5.02 -8.73 1.35
N SER A 89 -4.28 -8.40 2.41
CA SER A 89 -4.76 -7.59 3.53
C SER A 89 -4.94 -6.13 3.12
N GLU A 90 -5.83 -5.41 3.82
CA GLU A 90 -5.83 -3.94 3.86
C GLU A 90 -5.14 -3.41 5.12
N LYS A 91 -5.25 -4.14 6.24
CA LYS A 91 -4.57 -3.82 7.50
C LYS A 91 -3.95 -5.07 8.15
N ILE A 92 -2.82 -4.89 8.79
CA ILE A 92 -2.07 -5.89 9.56
C ILE A 92 -1.75 -5.29 10.93
N ILE A 93 -1.96 -6.07 12.00
CA ILE A 93 -1.58 -5.71 13.36
C ILE A 93 -0.56 -6.74 13.86
N ILE A 94 0.62 -6.28 14.28
CA ILE A 94 1.70 -7.11 14.80
C ILE A 94 1.84 -6.90 16.30
N VAL A 95 1.39 -7.88 17.10
CA VAL A 95 1.56 -7.88 18.56
C VAL A 95 2.84 -8.64 18.93
N GLY A 96 3.69 -8.08 19.78
CA GLY A 96 4.90 -8.75 20.25
C GLY A 96 5.88 -7.80 20.92
N TYR A 97 7.09 -8.28 21.26
CA TYR A 97 8.14 -7.40 21.78
C TYR A 97 8.54 -6.35 20.72
N GLU A 98 8.61 -5.08 21.11
CA GLU A 98 8.69 -3.91 20.21
C GLU A 98 9.71 -4.07 19.07
N ASN A 99 10.96 -4.41 19.42
CA ASN A 99 12.04 -4.59 18.44
C ASN A 99 11.75 -5.70 17.43
N MET A 100 11.09 -6.79 17.85
CA MET A 100 10.69 -7.86 16.93
C MET A 100 9.47 -7.45 16.12
N ALA A 101 8.45 -6.85 16.73
CA ALA A 101 7.27 -6.36 16.00
C ALA A 101 7.66 -5.37 14.88
N LEU A 102 8.63 -4.50 15.14
CA LEU A 102 9.25 -3.62 14.15
C LEU A 102 10.05 -4.39 13.07
N GLU A 103 10.80 -5.43 13.46
CA GLU A 103 11.52 -6.29 12.50
C GLU A 103 10.56 -7.00 11.52
N TYR A 104 9.48 -7.61 12.02
CA TYR A 104 8.45 -8.22 11.16
C TYR A 104 7.72 -7.17 10.29
N LYS A 105 7.42 -5.97 10.83
CA LYS A 105 6.85 -4.87 10.02
C LYS A 105 7.76 -4.51 8.85
N ASN A 106 9.05 -4.30 9.12
CA ASN A 106 10.03 -3.97 8.10
C ASN A 106 10.21 -5.11 7.09
N TYR A 107 10.18 -6.37 7.55
CA TYR A 107 10.24 -7.55 6.67
C TYR A 107 9.06 -7.63 5.69
N PHE A 108 7.83 -7.38 6.14
CA PHE A 108 6.67 -7.33 5.24
C PHE A 108 6.77 -6.16 4.24
N LEU A 109 7.13 -4.95 4.70
CA LEU A 109 7.27 -3.77 3.83
C LEU A 109 8.36 -3.95 2.76
N ASN A 110 9.54 -4.47 3.14
CA ASN A 110 10.64 -4.75 2.22
C ASN A 110 10.27 -5.81 1.16
N ASN A 111 9.33 -6.70 1.47
CA ASN A 111 8.77 -7.68 0.54
C ASN A 111 7.48 -7.18 -0.15
N GLN A 112 7.28 -5.87 -0.29
CA GLN A 112 6.20 -5.25 -1.09
C GLN A 112 4.77 -5.54 -0.56
N VAL A 113 4.60 -5.73 0.75
CA VAL A 113 3.27 -5.74 1.36
C VAL A 113 2.73 -4.31 1.45
N THR A 114 1.59 -4.04 0.81
CA THR A 114 0.98 -2.71 0.70
C THR A 114 -0.16 -2.47 1.71
N ALA A 115 -0.27 -3.31 2.75
CA ALA A 115 -1.27 -3.14 3.80
C ALA A 115 -0.80 -2.07 4.80
N ASP A 116 -1.74 -1.43 5.49
CA ASP A 116 -1.42 -0.61 6.67
C ASP A 116 -0.91 -1.53 7.80
N ILE A 117 0.28 -1.29 8.34
CA ILE A 117 0.90 -2.17 9.34
C ILE A 117 1.11 -1.42 10.65
N GLU A 118 0.32 -1.75 11.66
CA GLU A 118 0.48 -1.28 13.04
C GLU A 118 1.26 -2.29 13.89
N ILE A 119 1.99 -1.79 14.89
CA ILE A 119 2.67 -2.60 15.91
C ILE A 119 2.05 -2.31 17.27
N HIS A 120 1.85 -3.37 18.07
CA HIS A 120 1.31 -3.29 19.42
C HIS A 120 2.32 -3.95 20.37
N PRO A 121 3.16 -3.15 21.07
CA PRO A 121 4.23 -3.69 21.90
C PRO A 121 3.69 -4.38 23.16
N VAL A 122 4.29 -5.53 23.51
CA VAL A 122 4.09 -6.26 24.77
C VAL A 122 5.43 -6.80 25.27
N ASP A 123 5.58 -7.06 26.58
CA ASP A 123 6.86 -7.48 27.16
C ASP A 123 7.40 -8.80 26.59
N SER A 124 6.51 -9.76 26.35
CA SER A 124 6.79 -11.06 25.72
C SER A 124 5.48 -11.74 25.29
N ILE A 125 5.58 -12.79 24.47
CA ILE A 125 4.49 -13.75 24.21
C ILE A 125 5.00 -15.14 24.61
N ASP A 126 4.28 -15.82 25.50
CA ASP A 126 4.67 -17.12 26.09
C ASP A 126 6.10 -17.09 26.69
N LEU A 127 6.41 -16.02 27.43
CA LEU A 127 7.73 -15.70 28.01
C LEU A 127 8.85 -15.47 26.97
N SER A 128 8.56 -15.56 25.67
CA SER A 128 9.52 -15.32 24.58
C SER A 128 9.41 -13.88 24.04
N LYS A 129 10.56 -13.23 23.87
CA LYS A 129 10.64 -11.96 23.13
C LYS A 129 10.75 -12.15 21.62
N ASN A 130 11.10 -13.36 21.15
CA ASN A 130 11.30 -13.66 19.72
C ASN A 130 9.99 -14.01 18.98
N LYS A 131 8.85 -13.99 19.68
CA LYS A 131 7.54 -14.40 19.18
C LYS A 131 6.64 -13.19 18.93
N VAL A 132 5.89 -13.24 17.83
CA VAL A 132 4.84 -12.26 17.47
C VAL A 132 3.53 -12.98 17.14
N ASN A 133 2.42 -12.26 17.31
CA ASN A 133 1.10 -12.61 16.77
C ASN A 133 0.73 -11.58 15.70
N VAL A 134 0.61 -12.02 14.45
CA VAL A 134 0.26 -11.17 13.31
C VAL A 134 -1.19 -11.42 12.93
N LEU A 135 -2.02 -10.39 13.07
CA LEU A 135 -3.41 -10.40 12.66
C LEU A 135 -3.55 -9.70 11.31
N PHE A 136 -4.08 -10.43 10.33
CA PHE A 136 -4.36 -9.99 8.97
C PHE A 136 -5.85 -9.65 8.83
N PHE A 137 -6.17 -8.54 8.17
CA PHE A 137 -7.55 -8.07 8.01
C PHE A 137 -7.88 -7.67 6.58
N SER A 138 -9.03 -8.15 6.12
CA SER A 138 -9.68 -7.70 4.90
C SER A 138 -10.28 -6.28 5.00
N LYS A 139 -10.85 -5.84 3.87
CA LYS A 139 -11.61 -4.60 3.74
C LYS A 139 -12.74 -4.43 4.76
N ASN A 140 -12.85 -3.22 5.29
CA ASN A 140 -13.97 -2.72 6.11
C ASN A 140 -14.35 -3.60 7.33
N HIS A 141 -13.38 -4.02 8.15
CA HIS A 141 -13.67 -4.66 9.44
C HIS A 141 -14.07 -3.65 10.54
N LEU A 142 -13.44 -2.47 10.59
CA LEU A 142 -13.67 -1.45 11.64
C LEU A 142 -15.02 -0.73 11.55
N GLN A 143 -15.67 -0.70 10.39
CA GLN A 143 -16.99 -0.04 10.19
C GLN A 143 -18.17 -0.78 10.86
N GLY A 144 -17.92 -1.87 11.60
CA GLY A 144 -18.95 -2.62 12.33
C GLY A 144 -19.27 -2.12 13.74
N VAL A 145 -18.41 -1.27 14.34
CA VAL A 145 -18.51 -0.87 15.75
C VAL A 145 -19.08 0.56 15.88
N GLN A 146 -20.25 0.77 15.27
CA GLN A 146 -21.08 1.98 15.40
C GLN A 146 -22.56 1.55 15.43
N LYS A 147 -23.02 1.14 16.62
CA LYS A 147 -24.42 0.87 16.99
C LYS A 147 -24.61 1.15 18.48
#